data_AF-A0A2M7BC49-F1
#
_entry.id   AF-A0A2M7BC49-F1
#
_cell.length_a   1.000
_cell.length_b   1.000
_cell.length_c   1.000
_cell.angle_alpha   90.00
_cell.angle_beta   90.00
_cell.angle_gamma   90.00
#
_symmetry.space_group_name_H-M   'P 1'
#
loop_
_entity.id
_entity.type
_entity.pdbx_description
1 polymer ?
#
loop_
_entity_poly.entity_id
_entity_poly.type
_entity_poly.pdbx_seq_one_letter_code
_entity_poly.pdbx_strand_id
1 'polypeptide(L)'
;MALDKKSLKADALANYYRAALYLAQGNLETGLLFLKKAYAVFPSKSENFKEILVKPGILKEEKVRLFWAEKALDQYQRQKGV
;
A
#
# COMPACT_ATOMS: atom_id res chain seq x y z
N MET A 1 5.76 11.29 24.04
CA MET A 1 4.48 10.71 23.61
C MET A 1 4.72 9.25 23.25
N ALA A 2 4.19 8.31 24.04
CA ALA A 2 4.31 6.90 23.75
C ALA A 2 3.46 6.59 22.50
N LEU A 3 4.12 6.37 21.36
CA LEU A 3 3.47 5.84 20.16
C LEU A 3 3.03 4.42 20.49
N ASP A 4 1.76 4.28 20.89
CA ASP A 4 1.19 2.99 21.19
C ASP A 4 1.35 2.08 19.97
N LYS A 5 1.92 0.89 20.17
CA LYS A 5 2.23 -0.05 19.08
C LYS A 5 0.96 -0.42 18.27
N LYS A 6 -0.24 -0.27 18.85
CA LYS A 6 -1.52 -0.45 18.16
C LYS A 6 -1.83 0.67 17.18
N SER A 7 -1.49 1.93 17.51
CA SER A 7 -1.69 3.07 16.60
C SER A 7 -0.82 2.98 15.35
N LEU A 8 0.42 2.49 15.46
CA LEU A 8 1.31 2.30 14.30
C LEU A 8 0.75 1.26 13.32
N LYS A 9 0.19 0.16 13.83
CA LYS A 9 -0.46 -0.88 13.01
C LYS A 9 -1.75 -0.36 12.37
N ALA A 10 -2.59 0.33 13.11
CA ALA A 10 -3.82 0.92 12.58
C ALA A 10 -3.53 1.96 11.49
N ASP A 11 -2.50 2.80 11.67
CA ASP A 11 -2.08 3.78 10.67
C ASP A 11 -1.52 3.10 9.41
N ALA A 12 -0.67 2.08 9.58
CA ALA A 12 -0.16 1.31 8.46
C ALA A 12 -1.26 0.59 7.67
N LEU A 13 -2.27 0.06 8.37
CA LEU A 13 -3.45 -0.53 7.76
C LEU A 13 -4.25 0.51 6.96
N ALA A 14 -4.51 1.68 7.55
CA ALA A 14 -5.16 2.79 6.85
C ALA A 14 -4.34 3.27 5.64
N ASN A 15 -3.01 3.22 5.72
CA ASN A 15 -2.12 3.57 4.61
C ASN A 15 -2.18 2.56 3.45
N TYR A 16 -2.41 1.26 3.69
CA TYR A 16 -2.69 0.32 2.60
C TYR A 16 -4.00 0.65 1.87
N TYR A 17 -5.05 1.00 2.62
CA TYR A 17 -6.32 1.41 2.03
C TYR A 17 -6.19 2.71 1.22
N ARG A 18 -5.51 3.73 1.77
CA ARG A 18 -5.21 4.98 1.07
C ARG A 18 -4.38 4.72 -0.19
N ALA A 19 -3.35 3.87 -0.11
CA ALA A 19 -2.54 3.51 -1.25
C ALA A 19 -3.38 2.94 -2.39
N ALA A 20 -4.27 1.99 -2.08
CA ALA A 20 -5.18 1.41 -3.07
C ALA A 20 -6.08 2.46 -3.73
N LEU A 21 -6.69 3.35 -2.92
CA LEU A 21 -7.55 4.43 -3.43
C LEU A 21 -6.80 5.34 -4.41
N TYR A 22 -5.63 5.85 -4.01
CA TYR A 22 -4.86 6.78 -4.83
C TYR A 22 -4.27 6.12 -6.08
N LEU A 23 -3.86 4.85 -6.00
CA LEU A 23 -3.43 4.08 -7.17
C LEU A 23 -4.58 3.89 -8.18
N ALA A 24 -5.79 3.57 -7.70
CA ALA A 24 -6.97 3.45 -8.55
C ALA A 24 -7.39 4.79 -9.19
N GLN A 25 -7.21 5.91 -8.48
CA GLN A 25 -7.46 7.26 -8.99
C GLN A 25 -6.38 7.76 -9.97
N GLY A 26 -5.29 7.00 -10.17
CA GLY A 26 -4.18 7.41 -11.03
C GLY A 26 -3.17 8.35 -10.37
N ASN A 27 -3.35 8.68 -9.08
CA ASN A 27 -2.38 9.47 -8.32
C ASN A 27 -1.26 8.57 -7.77
N LEU A 28 -0.29 8.31 -8.64
CA LEU A 28 0.80 7.36 -8.38
C LEU A 28 1.71 7.80 -7.24
N GLU A 29 2.12 9.06 -7.22
CA GLU A 29 3.07 9.57 -6.21
C GLU A 29 2.49 9.42 -4.80
N THR A 30 1.22 9.82 -4.63
CA THR A 30 0.53 9.72 -3.35
C THR A 30 0.27 8.26 -2.97
N GLY A 31 -0.18 7.44 -3.93
CA GLY A 31 -0.42 6.02 -3.72
C GLY A 31 0.83 5.26 -3.28
N LEU A 32 1.96 5.50 -3.96
CA LEU A 32 3.25 4.90 -3.63
C LEU A 32 3.80 5.38 -2.30
N LEU A 33 3.62 6.65 -1.95
CA LEU A 33 4.03 7.19 -0.66
C LEU A 33 3.33 6.47 0.49
N PHE A 34 2.00 6.32 0.40
CA PHE A 34 1.24 5.60 1.42
C PHE A 34 1.60 4.12 1.45
N LEU A 35 1.78 3.50 0.29
CA LEU A 35 2.21 2.10 0.20
C LEU A 35 3.57 1.88 0.88
N LYS A 36 4.54 2.78 0.65
CA LYS A 36 5.86 2.71 1.28
C LYS A 36 5.77 2.80 2.82
N LYS A 37 4.94 3.69 3.34
CA LYS A 37 4.69 3.82 4.79
C LYS A 37 4.05 2.56 5.37
N ALA A 38 3.04 2.02 4.69
CA ALA A 38 2.37 0.79 5.11
C ALA A 38 3.33 -0.41 5.11
N TYR A 39 4.11 -0.56 4.03
CA TYR A 39 5.08 -1.64 3.84
C TYR A 39 6.22 -1.61 4.87
N ALA A 40 6.61 -0.43 5.37
CA ALA A 40 7.62 -0.32 6.41
C ALA A 40 7.19 -0.96 7.75
N VAL A 41 5.88 -0.99 8.03
CA VAL A 41 5.32 -1.55 9.28
C VAL A 41 4.85 -2.98 9.09
N PHE A 42 4.18 -3.23 7.97
CA PHE A 42 3.75 -4.55 7.54
C PHE A 42 4.47 -4.90 6.25
N PRO A 43 5.74 -5.32 6.34
CA PRO A 43 6.45 -5.81 5.19
C PRO A 43 5.68 -7.03 4.69
N SER A 44 5.02 -6.86 3.54
CA SER A 44 4.37 -7.99 2.91
C SER A 44 5.45 -8.97 2.50
N LYS A 45 5.27 -10.26 2.79
CA LYS A 45 6.19 -11.31 2.29
C LYS A 45 6.20 -11.37 0.75
N SER A 46 5.19 -10.80 0.10
CA SER A 46 5.15 -10.66 -1.34
C SER A 46 6.13 -9.59 -1.80
N GLU A 47 7.23 -10.04 -2.41
CA GLU A 47 8.24 -9.21 -3.09
C GLU A 47 7.64 -8.27 -4.15
N ASN A 48 6.42 -8.57 -4.60
CA ASN A 48 5.62 -7.83 -5.57
C ASN A 48 5.60 -6.30 -5.31
N PHE A 49 5.39 -5.84 -4.08
CA PHE A 49 5.30 -4.39 -3.83
C PHE A 49 6.64 -3.65 -3.98
N LYS A 50 7.78 -4.35 -3.81
CA LYS A 50 9.09 -3.73 -4.05
C LYS A 50 9.25 -3.34 -5.51
N GLU A 51 8.68 -4.08 -6.44
CA GLU A 51 8.81 -3.82 -7.87
C GLU A 51 8.22 -2.46 -8.25
N ILE A 52 7.02 -2.13 -7.77
CA ILE A 52 6.39 -0.82 -8.03
C ILE A 52 7.04 0.32 -7.24
N LEU A 53 7.62 0.03 -6.07
CA LEU A 53 8.36 1.02 -5.28
C LEU A 53 9.71 1.37 -5.91
N VAL A 54 10.36 0.43 -6.60
CA VAL A 54 11.64 0.64 -7.31
C VAL A 54 11.41 1.16 -8.72
N LYS A 55 10.36 0.69 -9.41
CA LYS A 55 10.03 1.08 -10.79
C LYS A 55 8.58 1.56 -10.87
N PRO A 56 8.28 2.80 -10.47
CA PRO A 56 6.92 3.35 -10.56
C PRO A 56 6.42 3.50 -12.01
N GLY A 57 7.31 3.46 -13.00
CA GLY A 57 6.97 3.55 -14.43
C GLY A 57 6.04 2.46 -14.95
N ILE A 58 5.97 1.29 -14.29
CA ILE A 58 5.03 0.21 -14.68
C ILE A 58 3.57 0.55 -14.35
N LEU A 59 3.35 1.53 -13.47
CA LEU A 59 2.02 2.01 -13.10
C LEU A 59 1.46 3.05 -14.10
N LYS A 60 2.12 3.26 -15.23
CA LYS A 60 1.58 4.11 -16.32
C LYS A 60 0.36 3.48 -16.98
N GLU A 61 0.30 2.16 -17.02
CA GLU A 61 -0.85 1.42 -17.55
C GLU A 61 -1.96 1.33 -16.52
N GLU A 62 -3.18 1.70 -16.91
CA GLU A 62 -4.35 1.68 -16.03
C GLU A 62 -4.66 0.29 -15.47
N LYS A 63 -4.58 -0.74 -16.31
CA LYS A 63 -4.78 -2.13 -15.87
C LYS A 63 -3.79 -2.53 -14.80
N VAL A 64 -2.53 -2.12 -14.94
CA VAL A 64 -1.48 -2.39 -13.96
C VAL A 64 -1.76 -1.62 -12.67
N ARG A 65 -2.15 -0.34 -12.74
CA ARG A 65 -2.57 0.43 -11.55
C ARG A 65 -3.68 -0.24 -10.77
N LEU A 66 -4.76 -0.61 -11.46
CA LEU A 66 -5.92 -1.25 -10.84
C LEU A 66 -5.56 -2.60 -10.23
N PHE A 67 -4.73 -3.39 -10.91
CA PHE A 67 -4.18 -4.62 -10.37
C PHE A 67 -3.41 -4.38 -9.05
N TRP A 68 -2.53 -3.38 -9.00
CA TRP A 68 -1.78 -3.06 -7.79
C TRP A 68 -2.63 -2.43 -6.68
N ALA A 69 -3.65 -1.66 -7.04
CA ALA A 69 -4.64 -1.14 -6.11
C ALA A 69 -5.42 -2.28 -5.43
N GLU A 70 -5.84 -3.28 -6.21
CA GLU A 70 -6.50 -4.48 -5.70
C GLU A 70 -5.56 -5.28 -4.79
N LYS A 71 -4.29 -5.45 -5.16
CA LYS A 71 -3.29 -6.11 -4.29
C LYS A 71 -3.09 -5.37 -2.97
N ALA A 72 -3.07 -4.03 -2.97
CA ALA A 72 -2.98 -3.24 -1.75
C ALA A 72 -4.23 -3.41 -0.87
N LEU A 73 -5.42 -3.50 -1.46
CA LEU A 73 -6.67 -3.81 -0.76
C LEU A 73 -6.68 -5.22 -0.17
N ASP A 74 -6.15 -6.22 -0.87
CA ASP A 74 -6.01 -7.59 -0.39
C ASP A 74 -5.14 -7.65 0.88
N GLN A 75 -4.01 -6.92 0.88
CA GLN A 75 -3.17 -6.78 2.09
C GLN A 75 -3.92 -6.10 3.24
N TYR A 76 -4.68 -5.04 2.94
CA TYR A 76 -5.52 -4.39 3.95
C TYR A 76 -6.52 -5.39 4.56
N GLN A 77 -7.24 -6.17 3.74
CA GLN A 77 -8.20 -7.14 4.25
C GLN A 77 -7.52 -8.25 5.07
N ARG A 78 -6.37 -8.75 4.61
CA ARG A 78 -5.61 -9.78 5.29
C ARG A 78 -5.12 -9.33 6.67
N GLN A 79 -4.69 -8.08 6.80
CA GLN A 79 -4.21 -7.52 8.07
C GLN A 79 -5.36 -7.03 8.98
N LYS A 80 -6.52 -6.70 8.41
CA LYS A 80 -7.74 -6.34 9.16
C LYS A 80 -8.39 -7.54 9.86
N GLY A 81 -8.24 -8.74 9.28
CA GLY A 81 -8.82 -9.99 9.80
C GLY A 81 -8.01 -10.69 10.90
N VAL A 82 -6.89 -10.11 11.35
CA VAL A 82 -6.01 -10.64 12.42
C VAL A 82 -6.12 -9.77 13.66
#